data_AF-A0A1B6ATT4-F1
#
_entry.id   AF-A0A1B6ATT4-F1
#
_cell.length_a   1.000
_cell.length_b   1.000
_cell.length_c   1.000
_cell.angle_alpha   90.00
_cell.angle_beta   90.00
_cell.angle_gamma   90.00
#
_symmetry.space_group_name_H-M   'P 1'
#
loop_
_entity.id
_entity.type
_entity.pdbx_description
1 polymer ?
#
loop_
_entity_poly.entity_id
_entity_poly.type
_entity_poly.pdbx_seq_one_letter_code
_entity_poly.pdbx_strand_id
1 'polypeptide(L)'
;MIAAAAQFSPVPGDIETNAARMAALITEAADRGAGLVLFSELALTHYDLDLIAADPAGLSVLPDDARLTPVREACRTAGVAAVVNTAGRAADGGTGPAIATFVYGPDGALLTRYDKIHVSEEEGKVFAPRGSDGRFTLGGIRFALATCRDSSFPDVPARAAADGCRVYLSSAFHDEPERVERYAELAREHGLHVVLANGMGAGGREYGCGLSGAWLPGGERVASAVDAASLPEGGAELVLTDVQDRITLMTDPAVAAIPVAECDEPLVDIRTAAPGLLVAEARRDERGAFAHLRKGVLRRLLAAQESLPEGLRLQIVEGYRPPALQRRYFERYADELRAAYPDRDAARIRQDAGRYVSPPEIAPHSAGGAVDLTLVTTDGGHVDMGTPINASPEASDGACYTSPRA
;
A
#
# COMPACT_ATOMS: atom_id res chain seq x y z
N MET A 1 -6.84 3.12 -0.99
CA MET A 1 -6.70 3.87 -2.26
C MET A 1 -6.87 2.81 -3.29
N ILE A 2 -7.86 2.95 -4.16
CA ILE A 2 -8.09 1.97 -5.21
C ILE A 2 -7.14 2.29 -6.36
N ALA A 3 -6.39 1.28 -6.82
CA ALA A 3 -5.63 1.34 -8.07
C ALA A 3 -6.37 0.52 -9.13
N ALA A 4 -6.36 0.99 -10.38
CA ALA A 4 -6.94 0.31 -11.51
C ALA A 4 -5.86 -0.03 -12.55
N ALA A 5 -5.83 -1.28 -13.02
CA ALA A 5 -5.14 -1.63 -14.26
C ALA A 5 -6.14 -1.58 -15.41
N ALA A 6 -5.84 -0.77 -16.43
CA ALA A 6 -6.68 -0.61 -17.60
C ALA A 6 -6.20 -1.52 -18.73
N GLN A 7 -7.05 -2.47 -19.09
CA GLN A 7 -6.85 -3.38 -20.21
C GLN A 7 -7.73 -2.96 -21.38
N PHE A 8 -7.13 -2.64 -22.51
CA PHE A 8 -7.83 -2.28 -23.74
C PHE A 8 -6.95 -2.61 -24.95
N SER A 9 -7.52 -2.53 -26.15
CA SER A 9 -6.76 -2.66 -27.42
C SER A 9 -6.43 -1.27 -27.97
N PRO A 10 -5.16 -0.83 -27.91
CA PRO A 10 -4.73 0.39 -28.59
C PRO A 10 -4.79 0.24 -30.11
N VAL A 11 -4.99 1.36 -30.81
CA VAL A 11 -4.84 1.45 -32.27
C VAL A 11 -3.35 1.64 -32.58
N PRO A 12 -2.70 0.73 -33.33
CA PRO A 12 -1.26 0.82 -33.58
C PRO A 12 -0.87 2.16 -34.24
N GLY A 13 0.07 2.87 -33.63
CA GLY A 13 0.61 4.15 -34.12
C GLY A 13 -0.29 5.38 -33.97
N ASP A 14 -1.56 5.24 -33.59
CA ASP A 14 -2.49 6.37 -33.44
C ASP A 14 -2.49 6.91 -31.99
N ILE A 15 -1.50 7.75 -31.69
CA ILE A 15 -1.26 8.33 -30.37
C ILE A 15 -2.48 9.12 -29.88
N GLU A 16 -3.09 9.93 -30.75
CA GLU A 16 -4.22 10.79 -30.41
C GLU A 16 -5.46 9.97 -30.03
N THR A 17 -5.79 8.94 -30.82
CA THR A 17 -6.92 8.04 -30.51
C THR A 17 -6.66 7.28 -29.22
N ASN A 18 -5.44 6.77 -29.01
CA ASN A 18 -5.08 6.04 -27.80
C ASN A 18 -5.09 6.95 -26.56
N ALA A 19 -4.59 8.18 -26.66
CA ALA A 19 -4.65 9.17 -25.57
C ALA A 19 -6.09 9.51 -25.19
N ALA A 20 -6.97 9.68 -26.18
CA ALA A 20 -8.40 9.91 -25.93
C ALA A 20 -9.05 8.68 -25.26
N ARG A 21 -8.69 7.47 -25.67
CA ARG A 21 -9.18 6.22 -25.06
C ARG A 21 -8.72 6.08 -23.61
N MET A 22 -7.44 6.37 -23.34
CA MET A 22 -6.89 6.39 -21.98
C MET A 22 -7.60 7.42 -21.10
N ALA A 23 -7.86 8.63 -21.62
CA ALA A 23 -8.60 9.67 -20.90
C ALA A 23 -10.03 9.22 -20.50
N ALA A 24 -10.72 8.50 -21.40
CA ALA A 24 -12.02 7.92 -21.09
C ALA A 24 -11.92 6.84 -19.98
N LEU A 25 -10.91 5.97 -20.04
CA LEU A 25 -10.68 4.92 -19.03
C LEU A 25 -10.26 5.51 -17.67
N ILE A 26 -9.52 6.61 -17.65
CA ILE A 26 -9.20 7.36 -16.42
C ILE A 26 -10.48 7.87 -15.77
N THR A 27 -11.38 8.45 -16.56
CA THR A 27 -12.66 8.95 -16.08
C THR A 27 -13.53 7.82 -15.54
N GLU A 28 -13.65 6.71 -16.28
CA GLU A 28 -14.42 5.54 -15.84
C GLU A 28 -13.86 4.91 -14.55
N ALA A 29 -12.53 4.81 -14.43
CA ALA A 29 -11.90 4.31 -13.22
C ALA A 29 -12.15 5.23 -12.02
N ALA A 30 -12.12 6.55 -12.24
CA ALA A 30 -12.44 7.54 -11.21
C ALA A 30 -13.89 7.42 -10.72
N ASP A 31 -14.84 7.24 -11.63
CA ASP A 31 -16.25 7.00 -11.30
C ASP A 31 -16.45 5.72 -10.46
N ARG A 32 -15.51 4.77 -10.59
CA ARG A 32 -15.44 3.52 -9.81
C ARG A 32 -14.58 3.66 -8.55
N GLY A 33 -14.13 4.86 -8.20
CA GLY A 33 -13.40 5.19 -6.98
C GLY A 33 -11.88 4.99 -7.04
N ALA A 34 -11.30 4.75 -8.23
CA ALA A 34 -9.86 4.66 -8.40
C ALA A 34 -9.17 6.00 -8.14
N GLY A 35 -8.05 5.98 -7.40
CA GLY A 35 -7.15 7.13 -7.24
C GLY A 35 -5.92 7.09 -8.15
N LEU A 36 -5.69 5.95 -8.82
CA LEU A 36 -4.60 5.75 -9.78
C LEU A 36 -5.01 4.76 -10.88
N VAL A 37 -4.64 5.05 -12.13
CA VAL A 37 -4.85 4.16 -13.28
C VAL A 37 -3.51 3.81 -13.95
N LEU A 38 -3.28 2.54 -14.21
CA LEU A 38 -2.09 1.98 -14.85
C LEU A 38 -2.42 1.44 -16.24
N PHE A 39 -1.60 1.77 -17.24
CA PHE A 39 -1.70 1.27 -18.61
C PHE A 39 -0.54 0.34 -18.97
N SER A 40 -0.76 -0.56 -19.93
CA SER A 40 0.23 -1.56 -20.34
C SER A 40 1.43 -0.96 -21.06
N GLU A 41 2.49 -1.76 -21.25
CA GLU A 41 3.69 -1.35 -21.99
C GLU A 41 3.34 -0.86 -23.40
N LEU A 42 3.93 0.27 -23.78
CA LEU A 42 3.70 0.99 -25.04
C LEU A 42 2.23 1.26 -25.38
N ALA A 43 1.30 1.25 -24.42
CA ALA A 43 -0.13 1.40 -24.68
C ALA A 43 -0.50 2.66 -25.48
N LEU A 44 0.30 3.73 -25.43
CA LEU A 44 0.03 4.95 -26.20
C LEU A 44 0.27 4.77 -27.71
N THR A 45 1.27 3.97 -28.09
CA THR A 45 1.66 3.72 -29.49
C THR A 45 1.23 2.34 -29.97
N HIS A 46 0.80 1.49 -29.04
CA HIS A 46 0.84 0.04 -29.11
C HIS A 46 2.25 -0.56 -29.19
N TYR A 47 2.37 -1.85 -28.88
CA TYR A 47 3.63 -2.60 -28.91
C TYR A 47 3.99 -3.05 -30.34
N ASP A 48 4.05 -2.13 -31.30
CA ASP A 48 4.46 -2.43 -32.68
C ASP A 48 5.83 -1.80 -32.97
N LEU A 49 6.88 -2.58 -32.75
CA LEU A 49 8.27 -2.12 -32.89
C LEU A 49 8.62 -1.72 -34.33
N ASP A 50 8.07 -2.42 -35.33
CA ASP A 50 8.33 -2.15 -36.75
C ASP A 50 7.72 -0.80 -37.14
N LEU A 51 6.50 -0.48 -36.67
CA LEU A 51 5.88 0.84 -36.87
C LEU A 51 6.68 1.95 -36.20
N ILE A 52 7.07 1.78 -34.93
CA ILE A 52 7.83 2.79 -34.18
C ILE A 52 9.21 3.03 -34.83
N ALA A 53 9.86 1.98 -35.34
CA ALA A 53 11.13 2.10 -36.07
C ALA A 53 10.99 2.86 -37.40
N ALA A 54 9.84 2.76 -38.06
CA ALA A 54 9.57 3.45 -39.32
C ALA A 54 9.33 4.96 -39.15
N ASP A 55 8.77 5.39 -38.01
CA ASP A 55 8.58 6.80 -37.67
C ASP A 55 8.88 7.11 -36.18
N PRO A 56 10.14 7.02 -35.74
CA PRO A 56 10.49 7.22 -34.35
C PRO A 56 10.29 8.67 -33.88
N ALA A 57 10.27 9.63 -34.80
CA ALA A 57 9.99 11.02 -34.49
C ALA A 57 8.50 11.25 -34.27
N GLY A 58 7.64 10.80 -35.17
CA GLY A 58 6.20 10.93 -35.05
C GLY A 58 5.60 10.05 -33.95
N LEU A 59 6.14 8.84 -33.75
CA LEU A 59 5.62 7.88 -32.77
C LEU A 59 6.29 7.94 -31.39
N SER A 60 6.99 9.03 -31.08
CA SER A 60 7.48 9.29 -29.73
C SER A 60 7.00 10.63 -29.19
N VAL A 61 6.93 10.74 -27.87
CA VAL A 61 6.37 11.90 -27.15
C VAL A 61 7.29 12.40 -26.03
N LEU A 62 7.17 13.69 -25.70
CA LEU A 62 7.64 14.24 -24.43
C LEU A 62 6.49 14.26 -23.41
N PRO A 63 6.77 14.37 -22.10
CA PRO A 63 5.69 14.43 -21.09
C PRO A 63 4.70 15.60 -21.28
N ASP A 64 5.14 16.71 -21.85
CA ASP A 64 4.31 17.89 -22.14
C ASP A 64 3.76 17.91 -23.57
N ASP A 65 3.91 16.83 -24.34
CA ASP A 65 3.42 16.74 -25.71
C ASP A 65 1.92 17.04 -25.78
N ALA A 66 1.51 17.82 -26.78
CA ALA A 66 0.13 18.28 -26.93
C ALA A 66 -0.85 17.10 -27.12
N ARG A 67 -0.39 15.98 -27.68
CA ARG A 67 -1.20 14.77 -27.88
C ARG A 67 -1.58 14.07 -26.58
N LEU A 68 -0.84 14.32 -25.49
CA LEU A 68 -1.16 13.83 -24.15
C LEU A 68 -2.07 14.78 -23.34
N THR A 69 -2.52 15.90 -23.93
CA THR A 69 -3.45 16.82 -23.28
C THR A 69 -4.73 16.13 -22.77
N PRO A 70 -5.42 15.28 -23.55
CA PRO A 70 -6.63 14.60 -23.07
C PRO A 70 -6.40 13.81 -21.77
N VAL A 71 -5.26 13.13 -21.65
CA VAL A 71 -4.90 12.36 -20.46
C VAL A 71 -4.67 13.27 -19.26
N ARG A 72 -3.88 14.34 -19.41
CA ARG A 72 -3.59 15.28 -18.31
C ARG A 72 -4.86 16.01 -17.83
N GLU A 73 -5.75 16.39 -18.76
CA GLU A 73 -7.04 17.00 -18.43
C GLU A 73 -7.97 16.00 -17.72
N ALA A 74 -8.00 14.74 -18.14
CA ALA A 74 -8.76 13.70 -17.45
C ALA A 74 -8.25 13.50 -16.01
N CYS A 75 -6.93 13.42 -15.80
CA CYS A 75 -6.34 13.35 -14.46
C CYS A 75 -6.79 14.53 -13.59
N ARG A 76 -6.69 15.76 -14.11
CA ARG A 76 -7.06 16.98 -13.38
C ARG A 76 -8.56 17.05 -13.05
N THR A 77 -9.39 16.71 -14.02
CA THR A 77 -10.85 16.80 -13.89
C THR A 77 -11.37 15.75 -12.92
N ALA A 78 -10.82 14.52 -12.99
CA ALA A 78 -11.23 13.41 -12.15
C ALA A 78 -10.54 13.39 -10.78
N GLY A 79 -9.44 14.12 -10.60
CA GLY A 79 -8.62 14.06 -9.39
C GLY A 79 -7.90 12.72 -9.22
N VAL A 80 -7.47 12.11 -10.34
CA VAL A 80 -6.88 10.76 -10.40
C VAL A 80 -5.51 10.80 -11.04
N ALA A 81 -4.57 10.00 -10.55
CA ALA A 81 -3.26 9.84 -11.18
C ALA A 81 -3.31 8.82 -12.33
N ALA A 82 -2.46 8.99 -13.35
CA ALA A 82 -2.34 8.04 -14.45
C ALA A 82 -0.88 7.68 -14.71
N VAL A 83 -0.62 6.39 -14.91
CA VAL A 83 0.68 5.81 -15.25
C VAL A 83 0.64 5.35 -16.69
N VAL A 84 1.19 6.16 -17.58
CA VAL A 84 1.07 6.04 -19.04
C VAL A 84 2.40 5.55 -19.62
N ASN A 85 2.42 4.37 -20.24
CA ASN A 85 3.61 3.84 -20.90
C ASN A 85 3.59 4.11 -22.42
N THR A 86 4.74 4.48 -22.99
CA THR A 86 4.88 5.03 -24.34
C THR A 86 6.33 4.97 -24.84
N ALA A 87 6.53 5.23 -26.14
CA ALA A 87 7.84 5.63 -26.67
C ALA A 87 8.15 7.08 -26.26
N GLY A 88 8.99 7.26 -25.24
CA GLY A 88 9.38 8.57 -24.74
C GLY A 88 10.63 9.11 -25.42
N ARG A 89 10.57 10.35 -25.93
CA ARG A 89 11.77 11.04 -26.43
C ARG A 89 12.76 11.27 -25.30
N ALA A 90 14.04 11.15 -25.61
CA ALA A 90 15.10 11.46 -24.66
C ALA A 90 15.09 12.95 -24.30
N ALA A 91 15.10 13.28 -23.00
CA ALA A 91 15.11 14.68 -22.54
C ALA A 91 16.43 15.41 -22.89
N ASP A 92 17.50 14.65 -23.18
CA ASP A 92 18.86 15.12 -23.39
C ASP A 92 19.31 15.11 -24.87
N GLY A 93 18.40 14.80 -25.81
CA GLY A 93 18.74 14.70 -27.24
C GLY A 93 19.62 13.49 -27.61
N GLY A 94 19.71 12.47 -26.75
CA GLY A 94 20.44 11.24 -27.08
C GLY A 94 19.82 10.46 -28.26
N THR A 95 20.56 9.45 -28.74
CA THR A 95 20.18 8.66 -29.92
C THR A 95 19.02 7.71 -29.62
N GLY A 96 17.80 8.08 -30.03
CA GLY A 96 16.61 7.23 -30.03
C GLY A 96 15.68 7.39 -28.81
N PRO A 97 14.40 7.02 -28.95
CA PRO A 97 13.44 7.02 -27.84
C PRO A 97 13.80 5.95 -26.80
N ALA A 98 13.16 6.04 -25.63
CA ALA A 98 13.13 4.99 -24.62
C ALA A 98 11.71 4.43 -24.48
N ILE A 99 11.57 3.21 -23.99
CA ILE A 99 10.28 2.75 -23.46
C ILE A 99 10.10 3.45 -22.13
N ALA A 100 9.21 4.43 -22.09
CA ALA A 100 9.06 5.38 -21.01
C ALA A 100 7.67 5.25 -20.36
N THR A 101 7.62 5.51 -19.07
CA THR A 101 6.42 5.64 -18.26
C THR A 101 6.35 7.07 -17.73
N PHE A 102 5.26 7.77 -18.02
CA PHE A 102 4.96 9.08 -17.47
C PHE A 102 3.88 8.92 -16.40
N VAL A 103 4.14 9.39 -15.19
CA VAL A 103 3.14 9.43 -14.12
C VAL A 103 2.60 10.85 -14.03
N TYR A 104 1.35 11.04 -14.41
CA TYR A 104 0.63 12.29 -14.20
C TYR A 104 -0.13 12.23 -12.88
N GLY A 105 -0.01 13.26 -12.06
CA GLY A 105 -0.71 13.38 -10.79
C GLY A 105 -2.16 13.81 -10.94
N PRO A 106 -2.92 13.85 -9.84
CA PRO A 106 -4.32 14.30 -9.80
C PRO A 106 -4.55 15.74 -10.27
N ASP A 107 -3.50 16.55 -10.39
CA ASP A 107 -3.53 17.92 -10.93
C ASP A 107 -3.20 17.98 -12.43
N GLY A 108 -2.90 16.83 -13.05
CA GLY A 108 -2.43 16.69 -14.42
C GLY A 108 -0.96 17.05 -14.63
N ALA A 109 -0.20 17.36 -13.57
CA ALA A 109 1.23 17.63 -13.66
C ALA A 109 2.03 16.31 -13.67
N LEU A 110 3.23 16.33 -14.26
CA LEU A 110 4.12 15.17 -14.22
C LEU A 110 4.70 14.99 -12.82
N LEU A 111 4.40 13.86 -12.16
CA LEU A 111 4.98 13.47 -10.89
C LEU A 111 6.36 12.83 -11.05
N THR A 112 6.49 11.92 -12.02
CA THR A 112 7.75 11.26 -12.31
C THR A 112 7.77 10.68 -13.72
N ARG A 113 8.98 10.39 -14.20
CA ARG A 113 9.24 9.64 -15.42
C ARG A 113 10.10 8.43 -15.06
N TYR A 114 9.79 7.28 -15.64
CA TYR A 114 10.60 6.08 -15.57
C TYR A 114 10.89 5.58 -16.97
N ASP A 115 12.14 5.34 -17.30
CA ASP A 115 12.52 4.68 -18.55
C ASP A 115 12.92 3.22 -18.23
N LYS A 116 12.59 2.29 -19.13
CA LYS A 116 12.89 0.87 -18.99
C LYS A 116 14.39 0.62 -18.94
N ILE A 117 14.82 -0.14 -17.94
CA ILE A 117 16.24 -0.46 -17.72
C ILE A 117 16.63 -1.66 -18.60
N HIS A 118 15.83 -2.73 -18.55
CA HIS A 118 16.16 -4.01 -19.17
C HIS A 118 15.47 -4.18 -20.52
N VAL A 119 15.95 -3.43 -21.51
CA VAL A 119 15.51 -3.52 -22.91
C VAL A 119 15.92 -4.88 -23.51
N SER A 120 15.03 -5.52 -24.27
CA SER A 120 15.30 -6.77 -24.99
C SER A 120 16.19 -6.53 -26.23
N GLU A 121 16.69 -7.59 -26.85
CA GLU A 121 17.48 -7.46 -28.09
C GLU A 121 16.66 -6.85 -29.24
N GLU A 122 15.39 -7.25 -29.38
CA GLU A 122 14.49 -6.72 -30.41
C GLU A 122 14.10 -5.27 -30.12
N GLU A 123 13.75 -4.94 -28.88
CA GLU A 123 13.47 -3.57 -28.47
C GLU A 123 14.71 -2.67 -28.64
N GLY A 124 15.91 -3.19 -28.41
CA GLY A 124 17.18 -2.47 -28.52
C GLY A 124 17.52 -1.99 -29.93
N LYS A 125 16.80 -2.47 -30.95
CA LYS A 125 16.88 -1.96 -32.33
C LYS A 125 16.21 -0.59 -32.49
N VAL A 126 15.31 -0.24 -31.58
CA VAL A 126 14.49 1.00 -31.63
C VAL A 126 14.71 1.88 -30.40
N PHE A 127 14.86 1.25 -29.23
CA PHE A 127 14.88 1.92 -27.95
C PHE A 127 16.22 1.82 -27.24
N ALA A 128 16.63 2.92 -26.62
CA ALA A 128 17.80 2.94 -25.76
C ALA A 128 17.41 2.59 -24.30
N PRO A 129 18.14 1.70 -23.61
CA PRO A 129 17.94 1.49 -22.19
C PRO A 129 18.32 2.76 -21.42
N ARG A 130 17.44 3.20 -20.52
CA ARG A 130 17.68 4.37 -19.67
C ARG A 130 17.14 4.06 -18.28
N GLY A 131 17.97 4.25 -17.25
CA GLY A 131 17.60 3.93 -15.88
C GLY A 131 17.25 5.16 -15.06
N SER A 132 16.15 5.07 -14.33
CA SER A 132 15.82 5.94 -13.20
C SER A 132 15.15 5.09 -12.11
N ASP A 133 15.10 5.58 -10.88
CA ASP A 133 14.59 4.77 -9.77
C ASP A 133 13.07 4.55 -9.84
N GLY A 134 12.33 5.31 -10.64
CA GLY A 134 10.90 5.07 -10.88
C GLY A 134 10.03 5.06 -9.62
N ARG A 135 10.40 5.85 -8.61
CA ARG A 135 9.69 5.95 -7.32
C ARG A 135 8.84 7.21 -7.28
N PHE A 136 7.65 7.12 -6.70
CA PHE A 136 6.83 8.28 -6.38
C PHE A 136 5.94 8.00 -5.18
N THR A 137 5.38 9.07 -4.59
CA THR A 137 4.43 8.96 -3.48
C THR A 137 3.11 9.60 -3.90
N LEU A 138 2.00 8.91 -3.65
CA LEU A 138 0.65 9.42 -3.90
C LEU A 138 -0.24 9.03 -2.73
N GLY A 139 -0.96 9.99 -2.13
CA GLY A 139 -1.86 9.72 -1.00
C GLY A 139 -1.18 9.02 0.19
N GLY A 140 0.09 9.34 0.46
CA GLY A 140 0.89 8.71 1.53
C GLY A 140 1.43 7.32 1.22
N ILE A 141 1.13 6.74 0.05
CA ILE A 141 1.61 5.43 -0.38
C ILE A 141 2.79 5.62 -1.32
N ARG A 142 3.88 4.86 -1.09
CA ARG A 142 5.07 4.87 -1.95
C ARG A 142 4.97 3.76 -3.00
N PHE A 143 5.12 4.14 -4.26
CA PHE A 143 4.99 3.28 -5.43
C PHE A 143 6.34 3.08 -6.12
N ALA A 144 6.51 1.91 -6.72
CA ALA A 144 7.61 1.59 -7.63
C ALA A 144 7.06 1.27 -9.03
N LEU A 145 7.72 1.81 -10.05
CA LEU A 145 7.45 1.51 -11.46
C LEU A 145 8.43 0.47 -11.98
N ALA A 146 7.95 -0.38 -12.88
CA ALA A 146 8.76 -1.26 -13.70
C ALA A 146 8.07 -1.52 -15.04
N THR A 147 8.86 -1.81 -16.07
CA THR A 147 8.32 -2.14 -17.39
C THR A 147 8.71 -3.55 -17.81
N CYS A 148 7.72 -4.43 -17.89
CA CYS A 148 7.78 -5.77 -18.45
C CYS A 148 8.99 -6.59 -18.01
N ARG A 149 10.00 -6.67 -18.88
CA ARG A 149 11.23 -7.44 -18.68
C ARG A 149 11.97 -7.05 -17.39
N ASP A 150 11.83 -5.80 -16.92
CA ASP A 150 12.37 -5.37 -15.62
C ASP A 150 11.91 -6.27 -14.46
N SER A 151 10.67 -6.77 -14.48
CA SER A 151 10.13 -7.65 -13.43
C SER A 151 10.73 -9.06 -13.41
N SER A 152 11.53 -9.42 -14.43
CA SER A 152 12.30 -10.68 -14.44
C SER A 152 13.65 -10.55 -13.73
N PHE A 153 14.07 -9.34 -13.35
CA PHE A 153 15.34 -9.07 -12.68
C PHE A 153 15.07 -8.84 -11.19
N PRO A 154 15.52 -9.75 -10.30
CA PRO A 154 15.11 -9.74 -8.88
C PRO A 154 15.61 -8.51 -8.11
N ASP A 155 16.66 -7.84 -8.58
CA ASP A 155 17.14 -6.60 -7.98
C ASP A 155 16.15 -5.44 -8.13
N VAL A 156 15.33 -5.42 -9.19
CA VAL A 156 14.34 -4.35 -9.42
C VAL A 156 13.25 -4.32 -8.33
N PRO A 157 12.49 -5.41 -8.07
CA PRO A 157 11.52 -5.45 -6.97
C PRO A 157 12.20 -5.47 -5.59
N ALA A 158 13.39 -6.05 -5.43
CA ALA A 158 14.13 -5.98 -4.17
C ALA A 158 14.49 -4.52 -3.79
N ARG A 159 14.96 -3.72 -4.75
CA ARG A 159 15.20 -2.29 -4.53
C ARG A 159 13.92 -1.54 -4.22
N ALA A 160 12.80 -1.89 -4.86
CA ALA A 160 11.51 -1.26 -4.56
C ALA A 160 11.10 -1.46 -3.10
N ALA A 161 11.21 -2.71 -2.61
CA ALA A 161 10.95 -3.03 -1.21
C ALA A 161 11.93 -2.32 -0.26
N ALA A 162 13.23 -2.29 -0.59
CA ALA A 162 14.25 -1.60 0.21
C ALA A 162 14.03 -0.09 0.29
N ASP A 163 13.49 0.52 -0.77
CA ASP A 163 13.10 1.94 -0.80
C ASP A 163 11.81 2.21 0.01
N GLY A 164 11.20 1.20 0.63
CA GLY A 164 9.95 1.33 1.37
C GLY A 164 8.72 1.50 0.47
N CYS A 165 8.81 1.10 -0.81
CA CYS A 165 7.64 1.05 -1.67
C CYS A 165 6.72 -0.07 -1.19
N ARG A 166 5.42 0.17 -1.28
CA ARG A 166 4.38 -0.78 -0.87
C ARG A 166 3.64 -1.38 -2.06
N VAL A 167 3.61 -0.64 -3.16
CA VAL A 167 2.93 -1.01 -4.39
C VAL A 167 3.92 -1.02 -5.55
N TYR A 168 3.94 -2.12 -6.28
CA TYR A 168 4.73 -2.32 -7.48
C TYR A 168 3.79 -2.30 -8.70
N LEU A 169 3.97 -1.31 -9.56
CA LEU A 169 3.18 -1.09 -10.76
C LEU A 169 3.98 -1.59 -11.96
N SER A 170 3.52 -2.66 -12.59
CA SER A 170 4.15 -3.23 -13.78
C SER A 170 3.32 -2.95 -15.03
N SER A 171 3.91 -2.22 -15.97
CA SER A 171 3.37 -2.08 -17.34
C SER A 171 4.02 -3.15 -18.21
N ALA A 172 3.26 -4.07 -18.79
CA ALA A 172 3.84 -5.19 -19.53
C ALA A 172 3.12 -5.51 -20.84
N PHE A 173 3.79 -6.30 -21.68
CA PHE A 173 3.25 -6.93 -22.87
C PHE A 173 3.66 -8.41 -22.92
N HIS A 174 2.95 -9.26 -22.17
CA HIS A 174 3.15 -10.70 -22.14
C HIS A 174 2.17 -11.41 -23.07
N ASP A 175 2.67 -12.41 -23.77
CA ASP A 175 1.96 -13.31 -24.68
C ASP A 175 1.47 -14.59 -24.00
N GLU A 176 2.11 -14.99 -22.90
CA GLU A 176 1.86 -16.23 -22.19
C GLU A 176 1.22 -15.98 -20.80
N PRO A 177 0.09 -16.63 -20.47
CA PRO A 177 -0.51 -16.57 -19.13
C PRO A 177 0.46 -16.95 -18.01
N GLU A 178 1.38 -17.89 -18.24
CA GLU A 178 2.38 -18.34 -17.28
C GLU A 178 3.31 -17.21 -16.85
N ARG A 179 3.58 -16.23 -17.73
CA ARG A 179 4.37 -15.04 -17.38
C ARG A 179 3.59 -14.08 -16.50
N VAL A 180 2.27 -13.99 -16.70
CA VAL A 180 1.37 -13.21 -15.84
C VAL A 180 1.28 -13.86 -14.44
N GLU A 181 1.27 -15.19 -14.35
CA GLU A 181 1.20 -15.90 -13.07
C GLU A 181 2.43 -15.67 -12.17
N ARG A 182 3.62 -15.42 -12.75
CA ARG A 182 4.87 -15.15 -12.00
C ARG A 182 4.79 -13.93 -11.09
N TYR A 183 3.88 -12.99 -11.34
CA TYR A 183 3.69 -11.84 -10.45
C TYR A 183 3.21 -12.22 -9.05
N ALA A 184 2.60 -13.40 -8.87
CA ALA A 184 2.26 -13.94 -7.55
C ALA A 184 3.52 -14.20 -6.71
N GLU A 185 4.56 -14.77 -7.32
CA GLU A 185 5.84 -15.03 -6.66
C GLU A 185 6.57 -13.73 -6.33
N LEU A 186 6.62 -12.78 -7.28
CA LEU A 186 7.20 -11.45 -7.07
C LEU A 186 6.53 -10.73 -5.89
N ALA A 187 5.19 -10.73 -5.84
CA ALA A 187 4.43 -10.11 -4.75
C ALA A 187 4.80 -10.74 -3.39
N ARG A 188 4.82 -12.08 -3.32
CA ARG A 188 5.12 -12.85 -2.11
C ARG A 188 6.56 -12.69 -1.64
N GLU A 189 7.52 -12.74 -2.55
CA GLU A 189 8.95 -12.70 -2.23
C GLU A 189 9.36 -11.35 -1.63
N HIS A 190 8.76 -10.26 -2.15
CA HIS A 190 9.12 -8.90 -1.75
C HIS A 190 8.10 -8.23 -0.82
N GLY A 191 6.99 -8.90 -0.49
CA GLY A 191 5.94 -8.35 0.37
C GLY A 191 5.26 -7.11 -0.23
N LEU A 192 5.11 -7.08 -1.56
CA LEU A 192 4.57 -5.94 -2.31
C LEU A 192 3.14 -6.22 -2.78
N HIS A 193 2.28 -5.21 -2.73
CA HIS A 193 1.10 -5.21 -3.59
C HIS A 193 1.57 -5.07 -5.03
N VAL A 194 1.09 -5.93 -5.93
CA VAL A 194 1.44 -5.86 -7.35
C VAL A 194 0.21 -5.53 -8.16
N VAL A 195 0.32 -4.53 -9.04
CA VAL A 195 -0.69 -4.22 -10.05
C VAL A 195 -0.04 -4.33 -11.42
N LEU A 196 -0.59 -5.19 -12.26
CA LEU A 196 -0.14 -5.43 -13.63
C LEU A 196 -1.19 -4.89 -14.60
N ALA A 197 -0.79 -3.96 -15.46
CA ALA A 197 -1.47 -3.72 -16.72
C ALA A 197 -0.71 -4.44 -17.82
N ASN A 198 -1.34 -5.44 -18.42
CA ASN A 198 -0.75 -6.24 -19.48
C ASN A 198 -1.42 -5.93 -20.83
N GLY A 199 -0.61 -5.86 -21.87
CA GLY A 199 -1.08 -5.57 -23.22
C GLY A 199 -1.97 -6.66 -23.78
N MET A 200 -2.81 -6.27 -24.74
CA MET A 200 -3.76 -7.15 -25.41
C MET A 200 -3.68 -7.00 -26.92
N GLY A 201 -3.85 -8.12 -27.63
CA GLY A 201 -4.03 -8.12 -29.09
C GLY A 201 -2.70 -8.02 -29.84
N ALA A 202 -2.78 -7.92 -31.17
CA ALA A 202 -1.61 -7.93 -32.04
C ALA A 202 -0.82 -6.62 -31.95
N GLY A 203 0.39 -6.67 -31.40
CA GLY A 203 1.41 -5.61 -31.40
C GLY A 203 2.46 -5.90 -32.46
N GLY A 204 2.17 -5.57 -33.72
CA GLY A 204 3.01 -5.97 -34.84
C GLY A 204 3.13 -7.48 -34.96
N ARG A 205 4.30 -8.03 -34.61
CA ARG A 205 4.61 -9.47 -34.67
C ARG A 205 4.29 -10.23 -33.39
N GLU A 206 4.05 -9.51 -32.30
CA GLU A 206 3.76 -10.08 -30.98
C GLU A 206 2.26 -9.99 -30.67
N TYR A 207 1.81 -10.78 -29.69
CA TYR A 207 0.42 -10.80 -29.28
C TYR A 207 0.32 -10.73 -27.76
N GLY A 208 -0.38 -9.73 -27.24
CA GLY A 208 -0.62 -9.60 -25.81
C GLY A 208 -1.81 -10.46 -25.36
N CYS A 209 -1.62 -11.26 -24.32
CA CYS A 209 -2.67 -12.17 -23.82
C CYS A 209 -3.75 -11.49 -22.96
N GLY A 210 -3.62 -10.21 -22.64
CA GLY A 210 -4.49 -9.55 -21.66
C GLY A 210 -4.17 -10.07 -20.26
N LEU A 211 -5.19 -10.50 -19.51
CA LEU A 211 -5.02 -11.02 -18.14
C LEU A 211 -4.35 -10.03 -17.18
N SER A 212 -4.58 -8.72 -17.34
CA SER A 212 -4.21 -7.72 -16.34
C SER A 212 -4.70 -8.15 -14.95
N GLY A 213 -3.99 -7.78 -13.89
CA GLY A 213 -4.21 -8.41 -12.59
C GLY A 213 -3.69 -7.62 -11.41
N ALA A 214 -4.15 -8.01 -10.22
CA ALA A 214 -3.66 -7.49 -8.96
C ALA A 214 -3.41 -8.61 -7.95
N TRP A 215 -2.29 -8.52 -7.24
CA TRP A 215 -1.88 -9.47 -6.21
C TRP A 215 -1.61 -8.76 -4.89
N LEU A 216 -2.01 -9.41 -3.80
CA LEU A 216 -1.65 -9.00 -2.45
C LEU A 216 -0.20 -9.38 -2.12
N PRO A 217 0.41 -8.80 -1.07
CA PRO A 217 1.76 -9.14 -0.61
C PRO A 217 1.99 -10.62 -0.29
N GLY A 218 0.94 -11.42 -0.11
CA GLY A 218 1.05 -12.88 0.08
C GLY A 218 1.13 -13.67 -1.24
N GLY A 219 0.99 -13.02 -2.39
CA GLY A 219 0.90 -13.65 -3.72
C GLY A 219 -0.51 -14.04 -4.14
N GLU A 220 -1.53 -13.77 -3.32
CA GLU A 220 -2.93 -14.02 -3.69
C GLU A 220 -3.39 -13.06 -4.78
N ARG A 221 -3.87 -13.59 -5.91
CA ARG A 221 -4.49 -12.79 -6.97
C ARG A 221 -5.93 -12.44 -6.57
N VAL A 222 -6.20 -11.14 -6.38
CA VAL A 222 -7.49 -10.64 -5.89
C VAL A 222 -8.37 -10.04 -6.98
N ALA A 223 -7.78 -9.74 -8.14
CA ALA A 223 -8.50 -9.24 -9.30
C ALA A 223 -7.80 -9.67 -10.60
N SER A 224 -8.60 -9.87 -11.64
CA SER A 224 -8.13 -10.29 -12.97
C SER A 224 -9.06 -9.73 -14.04
N ALA A 225 -8.48 -9.29 -15.15
CA ALA A 225 -9.20 -9.13 -16.41
C ALA A 225 -9.32 -10.47 -17.12
N VAL A 226 -10.20 -10.55 -18.12
CA VAL A 226 -10.27 -11.70 -19.03
C VAL A 226 -9.07 -11.76 -19.97
N ASP A 227 -8.88 -12.90 -20.64
CA ASP A 227 -7.90 -13.01 -21.70
C ASP A 227 -8.32 -12.23 -22.96
N ALA A 228 -7.35 -12.01 -23.85
CA ALA A 228 -7.53 -11.31 -25.11
C ALA A 228 -8.57 -11.95 -26.05
N ALA A 229 -8.73 -13.28 -26.02
CA ALA A 229 -9.67 -13.97 -26.89
C ALA A 229 -11.13 -13.81 -26.42
N SER A 230 -11.32 -13.49 -25.14
CA SER A 230 -12.63 -13.37 -24.50
C SER A 230 -13.18 -11.94 -24.48
N LEU A 231 -12.35 -10.94 -24.76
CA LEU A 231 -12.78 -9.54 -24.81
C LEU A 231 -13.35 -9.21 -26.20
N PRO A 232 -14.55 -8.59 -26.30
CA PRO A 232 -15.08 -8.13 -27.58
C PRO A 232 -14.15 -7.14 -28.27
N GLU A 233 -14.19 -7.09 -29.60
CA GLU A 233 -13.43 -6.12 -30.39
C GLU A 233 -13.72 -4.68 -29.95
N GLY A 234 -12.68 -3.91 -29.65
CA GLY A 234 -12.79 -2.55 -29.09
C GLY A 234 -13.20 -2.48 -27.61
N GLY A 235 -13.34 -3.62 -26.94
CA GLY A 235 -13.63 -3.73 -25.53
C GLY A 235 -12.52 -3.15 -24.65
N ALA A 236 -12.88 -2.82 -23.42
CA ALA A 236 -11.92 -2.49 -22.37
C ALA A 236 -12.43 -3.01 -21.03
N GLU A 237 -11.50 -3.27 -20.11
CA GLU A 237 -11.78 -3.74 -18.76
C GLU A 237 -10.87 -3.01 -17.76
N LEU A 238 -11.42 -2.69 -16.59
CA LEU A 238 -10.69 -2.12 -15.48
C LEU A 238 -10.62 -3.14 -14.35
N VAL A 239 -9.39 -3.51 -13.96
CA VAL A 239 -9.10 -4.37 -12.82
C VAL A 239 -8.81 -3.49 -11.63
N LEU A 240 -9.71 -3.45 -10.65
CA LEU A 240 -9.55 -2.61 -9.46
C LEU A 240 -9.06 -3.43 -8.27
N THR A 241 -8.17 -2.84 -7.49
CA THR A 241 -7.70 -3.40 -6.22
C THR A 241 -7.50 -2.27 -5.21
N ASP A 242 -7.77 -2.55 -3.93
CA ASP A 242 -7.40 -1.64 -2.87
C ASP A 242 -5.93 -1.87 -2.50
N VAL A 243 -5.12 -0.82 -2.66
CA VAL A 243 -3.69 -0.82 -2.33
C VAL A 243 -3.40 -0.02 -1.07
N GLN A 244 -4.42 0.44 -0.34
CA GLN A 244 -4.18 0.90 1.04
C GLN A 244 -3.73 -0.28 1.89
N ASP A 245 -2.80 0.01 2.80
CA ASP A 245 -2.44 -0.91 3.85
C ASP A 245 -3.71 -1.46 4.50
N ARG A 246 -3.94 -2.77 4.36
CA ARG A 246 -4.70 -3.47 5.39
C ARG A 246 -3.90 -3.25 6.66
N ILE A 247 -4.34 -2.30 7.49
CA ILE A 247 -3.94 -2.27 8.89
C ILE A 247 -4.29 -3.66 9.41
N THR A 248 -3.28 -4.49 9.68
CA THR A 248 -3.48 -5.79 10.31
C THR A 248 -4.00 -5.53 11.71
N LEU A 249 -5.31 -5.66 11.87
CA LEU A 249 -5.96 -5.45 13.15
C LEU A 249 -5.59 -6.58 14.10
N MET A 250 -5.71 -6.32 15.40
CA MET A 250 -5.47 -7.35 16.41
C MET A 250 -6.39 -8.57 16.19
N THR A 251 -7.56 -8.37 15.58
CA THR A 251 -8.52 -9.43 15.26
C THR A 251 -8.24 -10.17 13.95
N ASP A 252 -7.16 -9.83 13.23
CA ASP A 252 -6.81 -10.52 11.99
C ASP A 252 -6.46 -12.00 12.28
N PRO A 253 -7.00 -12.97 11.52
CA PRO A 253 -6.68 -14.38 11.69
C PRO A 253 -5.17 -14.68 11.68
N ALA A 254 -4.38 -13.92 10.92
CA ALA A 254 -2.92 -14.09 10.89
C ALA A 254 -2.27 -13.74 12.23
N VAL A 255 -2.81 -12.78 12.98
CA VAL A 255 -2.35 -12.46 14.34
C VAL A 255 -2.75 -13.56 15.31
N ALA A 256 -4.00 -14.02 15.23
CA ALA A 256 -4.50 -15.11 16.08
C ALA A 256 -3.78 -16.46 15.84
N ALA A 257 -3.21 -16.65 14.65
CA ALA A 257 -2.41 -17.83 14.32
C ALA A 257 -1.02 -17.83 14.97
N ILE A 258 -0.54 -16.69 15.49
CA ILE A 258 0.77 -16.61 16.18
C ILE A 258 0.63 -17.28 17.55
N PRO A 259 1.35 -18.39 17.82
CA PRO A 259 1.24 -19.07 19.10
C PRO A 259 1.82 -18.20 20.23
N VAL A 260 1.03 -17.98 21.27
CA VAL A 260 1.52 -17.36 22.52
C VAL A 260 2.11 -18.45 23.41
N ALA A 261 3.43 -18.42 23.58
CA ALA A 261 4.13 -19.33 24.47
C ALA A 261 4.38 -18.67 25.84
N GLU A 262 4.10 -19.41 26.91
CA GLU A 262 4.51 -19.03 28.26
C GLU A 262 6.04 -18.99 28.34
N CYS A 263 6.58 -17.97 29.01
CA CYS A 263 8.03 -17.71 29.12
C CYS A 263 8.58 -17.86 30.55
N ASP A 264 7.72 -18.25 31.50
CA ASP A 264 8.02 -18.49 32.92
C ASP A 264 8.56 -17.26 33.69
N GLU A 265 8.56 -16.06 33.09
CA GLU A 265 8.97 -14.84 33.79
C GLU A 265 7.95 -14.49 34.88
N PRO A 266 8.33 -14.22 36.14
CA PRO A 266 7.36 -13.85 37.16
C PRO A 266 6.67 -12.53 36.82
N LEU A 267 5.37 -12.44 37.16
CA LEU A 267 4.69 -11.17 37.28
C LEU A 267 5.15 -10.48 38.57
N VAL A 268 5.67 -9.27 38.45
CA VAL A 268 6.20 -8.48 39.55
C VAL A 268 5.39 -7.20 39.71
N ASP A 269 5.11 -6.82 40.95
CA ASP A 269 4.47 -5.55 41.28
C ASP A 269 5.47 -4.41 41.13
N ILE A 270 5.22 -3.49 40.19
CA ILE A 270 6.09 -2.36 39.88
C ILE A 270 6.32 -1.49 41.11
N ARG A 271 5.30 -1.33 41.97
CA ARG A 271 5.36 -0.42 43.13
C ARG A 271 6.41 -0.87 44.15
N THR A 272 6.66 -2.17 44.23
CA THR A 272 7.64 -2.75 45.15
C THR A 272 8.96 -3.05 44.45
N ALA A 273 8.92 -3.56 43.22
CA ALA A 273 10.12 -3.94 42.46
C ALA A 273 10.86 -2.74 41.84
N ALA A 274 10.17 -1.63 41.60
CA ALA A 274 10.70 -0.43 40.95
C ALA A 274 10.00 0.84 41.47
N PRO A 275 10.20 1.22 42.75
CA PRO A 275 9.53 2.37 43.36
C PRO A 275 9.87 3.72 42.70
N GLY A 276 10.91 3.75 41.84
CA GLY A 276 11.26 4.91 41.02
C GLY A 276 10.38 5.10 39.77
N LEU A 277 9.55 4.13 39.40
CA LEU A 277 8.54 4.32 38.35
C LEU A 277 7.23 4.79 38.97
N LEU A 278 6.58 5.76 38.33
CA LEU A 278 5.29 6.25 38.78
C LEU A 278 4.19 5.29 38.32
N VAL A 279 3.21 5.03 39.18
CA VAL A 279 2.03 4.21 38.87
C VAL A 279 0.80 5.06 39.12
N ALA A 280 -0.07 5.19 38.12
CA ALA A 280 -1.27 6.00 38.20
C ALA A 280 -2.24 5.42 39.24
N GLU A 281 -2.74 6.27 40.14
CA GLU A 281 -3.70 5.84 41.16
C GLU A 281 -5.14 5.67 40.65
N ALA A 282 -5.40 6.12 39.41
CA ALA A 282 -6.74 6.13 38.81
C ALA A 282 -7.28 4.72 38.50
N ARG A 283 -6.40 3.71 38.44
CA ARG A 283 -6.77 2.30 38.36
C ARG A 283 -6.51 1.67 39.73
N ARG A 284 -7.57 1.20 40.39
CA ARG A 284 -7.46 0.39 41.62
C ARG A 284 -8.37 -0.81 41.47
N ASP A 285 -7.78 -2.00 41.54
CA ASP A 285 -8.51 -3.24 41.75
C ASP A 285 -8.05 -3.87 43.08
N GLU A 286 -8.89 -4.72 43.67
CA GLU A 286 -8.66 -5.32 44.99
C GLU A 286 -7.32 -6.08 45.08
N ARG A 287 -6.82 -6.59 43.96
CA ARG A 287 -5.59 -7.41 43.89
C ARG A 287 -4.39 -6.61 43.39
N GLY A 288 -4.56 -5.34 43.02
CA GLY A 288 -3.52 -4.52 42.40
C GLY A 288 -2.98 -5.09 41.09
N ALA A 289 -3.80 -5.85 40.34
CA ALA A 289 -3.40 -6.50 39.10
C ALA A 289 -2.80 -5.51 38.10
N PHE A 290 -3.40 -4.33 37.97
CA PHE A 290 -2.93 -3.26 37.07
C PHE A 290 -1.47 -2.84 37.30
N ALA A 291 -0.89 -3.07 38.47
CA ALA A 291 0.50 -2.72 38.79
C ALA A 291 1.50 -3.85 38.53
N HIS A 292 1.06 -4.99 38.00
CA HIS A 292 1.94 -6.14 37.74
C HIS A 292 2.39 -6.20 36.28
N LEU A 293 3.64 -6.57 36.04
CA LEU A 293 4.20 -6.81 34.71
C LEU A 293 5.15 -8.01 34.73
N ARG A 294 5.42 -8.62 33.58
CA ARG A 294 6.52 -9.57 33.46
C ARG A 294 7.84 -8.87 33.77
N LYS A 295 8.73 -9.54 34.50
CA LYS A 295 10.03 -8.98 34.93
C LYS A 295 10.85 -8.40 33.77
N GLY A 296 10.81 -9.03 32.60
CA GLY A 296 11.49 -8.54 31.40
C GLY A 296 10.91 -7.23 30.87
N VAL A 297 9.59 -7.03 30.96
CA VAL A 297 8.94 -5.76 30.58
C VAL A 297 9.37 -4.65 31.54
N LEU A 298 9.34 -4.92 32.86
CA LEU A 298 9.79 -3.95 33.86
C LEU A 298 11.24 -3.50 33.64
N ARG A 299 12.15 -4.44 33.31
CA ARG A 299 13.55 -4.11 32.99
C ARG A 299 13.66 -3.12 31.82
N ARG A 300 12.87 -3.33 30.76
CA ARG A 300 12.84 -2.45 29.59
C ARG A 300 12.26 -1.08 29.91
N LEU A 301 11.24 -1.02 30.77
CA LEU A 301 10.67 0.25 31.25
C LEU A 301 11.67 1.07 32.07
N LEU A 302 12.48 0.43 32.90
CA LEU A 302 13.55 1.10 33.65
C LEU A 302 14.59 1.71 32.69
N ALA A 303 15.06 0.94 31.71
CA ALA A 303 15.98 1.44 30.69
C ALA A 303 15.35 2.59 29.86
N ALA A 304 14.06 2.49 29.55
CA ALA A 304 13.33 3.56 28.85
C ALA A 304 13.24 4.83 29.70
N GLN A 305 12.94 4.73 31.00
CA GLN A 305 12.92 5.85 31.93
C GLN A 305 14.29 6.53 32.03
N GLU A 306 15.39 5.77 32.06
CA GLU A 306 16.76 6.31 32.07
C GLU A 306 17.13 7.04 30.76
N SER A 307 16.48 6.66 29.65
CA SER A 307 16.72 7.25 28.34
C SER A 307 15.86 8.49 28.05
N LEU A 308 14.92 8.83 28.94
CA LEU A 308 14.06 10.00 28.76
C LEU A 308 14.85 11.31 28.91
N PRO A 309 14.49 12.37 28.17
CA PRO A 309 15.00 13.71 28.41
C PRO A 309 14.80 14.16 29.86
N GLU A 310 15.69 15.03 30.33
CA GLU A 310 15.57 15.63 31.66
C GLU A 310 14.21 16.33 31.81
N GLY A 311 13.57 16.13 32.97
CA GLY A 311 12.25 16.69 33.26
C GLY A 311 11.07 15.79 32.91
N LEU A 312 11.29 14.63 32.28
CA LEU A 312 10.23 13.67 31.92
C LEU A 312 10.28 12.36 32.71
N ARG A 313 9.11 11.82 33.03
CA ARG A 313 8.95 10.54 33.72
C ARG A 313 7.86 9.69 33.08
N LEU A 314 8.07 8.38 33.09
CA LEU A 314 7.03 7.40 32.77
C LEU A 314 6.05 7.30 33.94
N GLN A 315 4.76 7.33 33.63
CA GLN A 315 3.69 6.96 34.53
C GLN A 315 2.93 5.76 33.96
N ILE A 316 3.00 4.63 34.67
CA ILE A 316 2.34 3.38 34.29
C ILE A 316 0.87 3.47 34.65
N VAL A 317 -0.01 3.24 33.67
CA VAL A 317 -1.46 3.30 33.82
C VAL A 317 -2.04 1.93 34.08
N GLU A 318 -1.68 0.93 33.27
CA GLU A 318 -2.18 -0.43 33.40
C GLU A 318 -1.17 -1.43 32.81
N GLY A 319 -0.74 -2.39 33.63
CA GLY A 319 0.06 -3.54 33.23
C GLY A 319 -0.81 -4.77 33.04
N TYR A 320 -0.76 -5.70 33.98
CA TYR A 320 -1.48 -6.96 33.90
C TYR A 320 -3.00 -6.76 34.00
N ARG A 321 -3.73 -7.25 32.99
CA ARG A 321 -5.19 -7.23 32.94
C ARG A 321 -5.73 -8.66 33.06
N PRO A 322 -6.46 -9.01 34.14
CA PRO A 322 -7.04 -10.34 34.29
C PRO A 322 -7.90 -10.72 33.07
N PRO A 323 -7.89 -12.00 32.60
CA PRO A 323 -8.62 -12.41 31.40
C PRO A 323 -10.12 -12.05 31.39
N ALA A 324 -10.77 -12.15 32.55
CA ALA A 324 -12.18 -11.76 32.70
C ALA A 324 -12.40 -10.25 32.47
N LEU A 325 -11.45 -9.41 32.90
CA LEU A 325 -11.50 -7.97 32.71
C LEU A 325 -11.25 -7.60 31.25
N GLN A 326 -10.28 -8.26 30.59
CA GLN A 326 -10.03 -8.09 29.15
C GLN A 326 -11.28 -8.42 28.33
N ARG A 327 -11.94 -9.55 28.62
CA ARG A 327 -13.19 -9.95 27.95
C ARG A 327 -14.27 -8.88 28.12
N ARG A 328 -14.46 -8.39 29.33
CA ARG A 328 -15.43 -7.34 29.62
C ARG A 328 -15.14 -6.04 28.85
N TYR A 329 -13.88 -5.63 28.72
CA TYR A 329 -13.52 -4.43 27.94
C TYR A 329 -13.84 -4.60 26.46
N PHE A 330 -13.52 -5.77 25.90
CA PHE A 330 -13.82 -6.08 24.50
C PHE A 330 -15.34 -6.12 24.24
N GLU A 331 -16.10 -6.82 25.09
CA GLU A 331 -17.55 -6.96 24.96
C GLU A 331 -18.27 -5.61 25.09
N ARG A 332 -17.90 -4.79 26.08
CA ARG A 332 -18.48 -3.45 26.26
C ARG A 332 -18.29 -2.58 25.02
N TYR A 333 -17.09 -2.54 24.47
CA TYR A 333 -16.82 -1.72 23.29
C TYR A 333 -17.52 -2.29 22.04
N ALA A 334 -17.60 -3.61 21.90
CA ALA A 334 -18.39 -4.24 20.85
C ALA A 334 -19.89 -3.89 20.97
N ASP A 335 -20.44 -3.82 22.19
CA ASP A 335 -21.83 -3.40 22.42
C ASP A 335 -22.06 -1.93 22.04
N GLU A 336 -21.12 -1.04 22.36
CA GLU A 336 -21.14 0.37 21.94
C GLU A 336 -21.15 0.48 20.40
N LEU A 337 -20.31 -0.29 19.71
CA LEU A 337 -20.29 -0.34 18.24
C LEU A 337 -21.58 -0.90 17.65
N ARG A 338 -22.19 -1.93 18.26
CA ARG A 338 -23.49 -2.46 17.81
C ARG A 338 -24.59 -1.42 17.93
N ALA A 339 -24.60 -0.66 19.02
CA ALA A 339 -25.57 0.40 19.23
C ALA A 339 -25.38 1.56 18.24
N ALA A 340 -24.13 1.93 17.93
CA ALA A 340 -23.81 3.00 17.00
C ALA A 340 -24.02 2.62 15.52
N TYR A 341 -23.86 1.34 15.18
CA TYR A 341 -23.91 0.83 13.81
C TYR A 341 -24.80 -0.42 13.70
N PRO A 342 -26.15 -0.27 13.79
CA PRO A 342 -27.07 -1.40 13.89
C PRO A 342 -27.09 -2.31 12.65
N ASP A 343 -26.68 -1.79 11.49
CA ASP A 343 -26.65 -2.55 10.23
C ASP A 343 -25.39 -3.40 10.04
N ARG A 344 -24.38 -3.29 10.94
CA ARG A 344 -23.14 -4.07 10.82
C ARG A 344 -23.32 -5.48 11.38
N ASP A 345 -22.79 -6.47 10.66
CA ASP A 345 -22.77 -7.85 11.13
C ASP A 345 -21.76 -8.06 12.28
N ALA A 346 -21.87 -9.23 12.93
CA ALA A 346 -21.03 -9.57 14.09
C ALA A 346 -19.54 -9.69 13.75
N ALA A 347 -19.18 -10.12 12.53
CA ALA A 347 -17.79 -10.25 12.12
C ALA A 347 -17.15 -8.87 11.94
N ARG A 348 -17.89 -7.94 11.34
CA ARG A 348 -17.47 -6.55 11.17
C ARG A 348 -17.37 -5.83 12.51
N ILE A 349 -18.33 -6.00 13.41
CA ILE A 349 -18.25 -5.45 14.77
C ILE A 349 -17.00 -5.95 15.49
N ARG A 350 -16.69 -7.25 15.39
CA ARG A 350 -15.47 -7.81 15.98
C ARG A 350 -14.24 -7.14 15.40
N GLN A 351 -14.17 -7.02 14.08
CA GLN A 351 -13.07 -6.36 13.38
C GLN A 351 -12.89 -4.91 13.85
N ASP A 352 -13.96 -4.14 13.91
CA ASP A 352 -13.94 -2.74 14.33
C ASP A 352 -13.55 -2.59 15.81
N ALA A 353 -13.99 -3.52 16.68
CA ALA A 353 -13.56 -3.56 18.08
C ALA A 353 -12.05 -3.76 18.22
N GLY A 354 -11.46 -4.59 17.35
CA GLY A 354 -10.03 -4.85 17.25
C GLY A 354 -9.16 -3.66 16.86
N ARG A 355 -9.75 -2.51 16.51
CA ARG A 355 -9.04 -1.24 16.29
C ARG A 355 -8.61 -0.56 17.59
N TYR A 356 -9.24 -0.91 18.70
CA TYR A 356 -9.05 -0.26 19.99
C TYR A 356 -8.63 -1.24 21.08
N VAL A 357 -9.29 -2.39 21.15
CA VAL A 357 -9.11 -3.36 22.24
C VAL A 357 -8.80 -4.75 21.69
N SER A 358 -7.74 -5.36 22.22
CA SER A 358 -7.30 -6.69 21.82
C SER A 358 -8.40 -7.74 22.06
N PRO A 359 -8.63 -8.68 21.11
CA PRO A 359 -9.54 -9.78 21.36
C PRO A 359 -9.04 -10.67 22.51
N PRO A 360 -9.94 -11.23 23.33
CA PRO A 360 -9.57 -11.88 24.59
C PRO A 360 -8.59 -13.04 24.44
N GLU A 361 -8.61 -13.75 23.31
CA GLU A 361 -7.77 -14.92 23.05
C GLU A 361 -6.28 -14.61 22.82
N ILE A 362 -5.92 -13.36 22.51
CA ILE A 362 -4.53 -12.96 22.20
C ILE A 362 -4.07 -11.75 23.01
N ALA A 363 -4.77 -11.43 24.09
CA ALA A 363 -4.59 -10.17 24.80
C ALA A 363 -3.25 -10.11 25.55
N PRO A 364 -2.33 -9.20 25.18
CA PRO A 364 -0.97 -9.18 25.74
C PRO A 364 -0.94 -8.68 27.19
N HIS A 365 -1.89 -7.83 27.61
CA HIS A 365 -2.04 -7.43 29.02
C HIS A 365 -2.35 -8.63 29.91
N SER A 366 -3.11 -9.61 29.42
CA SER A 366 -3.42 -10.84 30.16
C SER A 366 -2.25 -11.81 30.26
N ALA A 367 -1.17 -11.58 29.51
CA ALA A 367 0.12 -12.25 29.70
C ALA A 367 1.10 -11.45 30.56
N GLY A 368 0.76 -10.20 30.93
CA GLY A 368 1.65 -9.23 31.57
C GLY A 368 2.78 -8.74 30.66
N GLY A 369 2.61 -8.93 29.34
CA GLY A 369 3.58 -8.58 28.30
C GLY A 369 3.36 -7.19 27.70
N ALA A 370 2.27 -6.51 28.03
CA ALA A 370 1.94 -5.15 27.57
C ALA A 370 1.71 -4.19 28.73
N VAL A 371 1.82 -2.91 28.44
CA VAL A 371 1.68 -1.81 29.39
C VAL A 371 1.08 -0.58 28.72
N ASP A 372 0.06 -0.02 29.34
CA ASP A 372 -0.47 1.30 29.03
C ASP A 372 0.28 2.31 29.91
N LEU A 373 0.83 3.36 29.30
CA LEU A 373 1.61 4.39 30.02
C LEU A 373 1.42 5.76 29.39
N THR A 374 1.80 6.80 30.15
CA THR A 374 1.88 8.18 29.68
C THR A 374 3.17 8.83 30.15
N LEU A 375 3.49 10.00 29.61
CA LEU A 375 4.55 10.86 30.13
C LEU A 375 3.97 11.91 31.08
N VAL A 376 4.72 12.17 32.14
CA VAL A 376 4.49 13.27 33.07
C VAL A 376 5.78 14.05 33.26
N THR A 377 5.65 15.32 33.60
CA THR A 377 6.78 16.17 33.98
C THR A 377 7.18 15.92 35.43
N THR A 378 8.41 16.27 35.80
CA THR A 378 8.94 16.05 37.16
C THR A 378 8.19 16.81 38.26
N ASP A 379 7.48 17.88 37.90
CA ASP A 379 6.56 18.64 38.78
C ASP A 379 5.14 18.06 38.83
N GLY A 380 4.87 16.96 38.12
CA GLY A 380 3.61 16.22 38.16
C GLY A 380 2.58 16.61 37.10
N GLY A 381 2.93 17.47 36.14
CA GLY A 381 2.10 17.80 34.99
C GLY A 381 1.97 16.64 33.99
N HIS A 382 0.82 16.50 33.34
CA HIS A 382 0.65 15.54 32.24
C HIS A 382 1.18 16.14 30.94
N VAL A 383 1.92 15.34 30.17
CA VAL A 383 2.33 15.71 28.81
C VAL A 383 1.18 15.40 27.85
N ASP A 384 0.91 16.31 26.92
CA ASP A 384 -0.06 16.06 25.85
C ASP A 384 0.51 15.02 24.87
N MET A 385 -0.12 13.85 24.83
CA MET A 385 0.24 12.73 23.96
C MET A 385 -0.60 12.73 22.66
N GLY A 386 -1.31 13.82 22.38
CA GLY A 386 -2.16 14.03 21.20
C GLY A 386 -3.59 13.52 21.36
N THR A 387 -3.83 12.56 22.27
CA THR A 387 -5.17 12.06 22.60
C THR A 387 -5.27 11.70 24.09
N PRO A 388 -6.48 11.76 24.69
CA PRO A 388 -6.70 11.24 26.03
C PRO A 388 -6.35 9.74 26.11
N ILE A 389 -5.79 9.33 27.25
CA ILE A 389 -5.54 7.91 27.54
C ILE A 389 -6.84 7.12 27.38
N ASN A 390 -6.78 6.00 26.66
CA ASN A 390 -7.93 5.14 26.35
C ASN A 390 -9.00 5.78 25.44
N ALA A 391 -8.71 6.85 24.69
CA ALA A 391 -9.63 7.34 23.66
C ALA A 391 -9.85 6.28 22.56
N SER A 392 -11.12 5.97 22.25
CA SER A 392 -11.46 5.10 21.12
C SER A 392 -11.22 5.82 19.78
N PRO A 393 -11.19 5.11 18.64
CA PRO A 393 -11.21 5.70 17.31
C PRO A 393 -12.32 6.76 17.14
N GLU A 394 -13.54 6.50 17.62
CA GLU A 394 -14.66 7.43 17.54
C GLU A 394 -14.48 8.64 18.45
N ALA A 395 -13.86 8.46 19.62
CA ALA A 395 -13.58 9.56 20.55
C ALA A 395 -12.38 10.43 20.12
N SER A 396 -11.48 9.87 19.31
CA SER A 396 -10.24 10.51 18.85
C SER A 396 -10.28 10.99 17.40
N ASP A 397 -11.44 10.85 16.73
CA ASP A 397 -11.59 11.11 15.30
C ASP A 397 -10.53 10.38 14.45
N GLY A 398 -10.32 9.10 14.76
CA GLY A 398 -9.39 8.20 14.08
C GLY A 398 -7.90 8.44 14.38
N ALA A 399 -7.55 9.39 15.24
CA ALA A 399 -6.15 9.70 15.57
C ALA A 399 -5.40 8.52 16.21
N CYS A 400 -6.07 7.73 17.07
CA CYS A 400 -5.49 6.53 17.67
C CYS A 400 -5.43 5.32 16.71
N TYR A 401 -6.10 5.40 15.56
CA TYR A 401 -6.26 4.26 14.64
C TYR A 401 -5.44 4.40 13.35
N THR A 402 -5.32 5.60 12.77
CA THR A 402 -4.87 5.79 11.37
C THR A 402 -3.91 6.95 11.14
N SER A 403 -3.16 7.43 12.14
CA SER A 403 -2.32 8.60 11.92
C SER A 403 -0.88 8.46 12.41
N PRO A 404 0.12 8.41 11.51
CA PRO A 404 1.15 9.43 11.57
C PRO A 404 0.50 10.74 11.09
N ARG A 405 0.18 11.67 12.01
CA ARG A 405 -0.29 13.00 11.59
C ARG A 405 0.87 13.77 10.94
N ALA A 406 0.56 14.25 9.73
CA ALA A 406 1.09 15.41 8.99
C ALA A 406 2.60 15.51 8.76
#